data_AF-A0A4Y9YGJ6-F1
#
_entry.id   AF-A0A4Y9YGJ6-F1
#
_cell.length_a   1.000
_cell.length_b   1.000
_cell.length_c   1.000
_cell.angle_alpha   90.00
_cell.angle_beta   90.00
_cell.angle_gamma   90.00
#
_symmetry.space_group_name_H-M   'P 1'
#
loop_
_entity.id
_entity.type
_entity.pdbx_description
1 polymer ?
#
loop_
_entity_poly.entity_id
_entity_poly.type
_entity_poly.pdbx_seq_one_letter_code
_entity_poly.pdbx_strand_id
1 'polypeptide(L)'
;MIQAFSIFLLNWLTNPVHEFRHERDYVAPEELPFLRRMWWTLCVINSPRGVGWSYEVANTPPRPSQPRWSFVREKLSSAFRWFLFLDLAQSYQRSNLLFSRGNMVLLSQGHSLPTASILARLCSLVGMIAMQYSLLAAIFVAFGFSLPRDWPDIYGRWSDTYTVRRFWGRTYHQMLRRLTAGIGKAFCCALGLRPGTWASSYTQLYAGFAISGLIHCGGDLMVDPSLFGASFPFYILQAVAITFEDAIIGIVRRSGVKVPRLLAHLIGYTWAISWLCICAPWSVNWSLKSGIVFTDRIPLSLIDRVIPGLGKVVARCVYVFTTSLDAKA
;
A
#
# COMPACT_ATOMS: atom_id res chain seq x y z
N MET A 1 -16.64 4.64 -3.56
CA MET A 1 -17.34 3.36 -3.31
C MET A 1 -16.72 2.55 -2.17
N ILE A 2 -15.41 2.22 -2.18
CA ILE A 2 -14.78 1.36 -1.16
C ILE A 2 -14.99 1.83 0.29
N GLN A 3 -14.88 3.14 0.56
CA GLN A 3 -15.05 3.68 1.92
C GLN A 3 -16.51 3.66 2.41
N ALA A 4 -17.47 3.90 1.53
CA ALA A 4 -18.90 3.80 1.87
C ALA A 4 -19.29 2.34 2.18
N PHE A 5 -18.79 1.39 1.40
CA PHE A 5 -18.94 -0.04 1.65
C PHE A 5 -18.25 -0.46 2.97
N SER A 6 -17.06 0.07 3.24
CA SER A 6 -16.33 -0.17 4.50
C SER A 6 -17.15 0.25 5.71
N ILE A 7 -17.86 1.37 5.64
CA ILE A 7 -18.71 1.83 6.74
C ILE A 7 -19.99 1.05 6.85
N PHE A 8 -20.62 0.65 5.75
CA PHE A 8 -21.76 -0.26 5.82
C PHE A 8 -21.40 -1.56 6.55
N LEU A 9 -20.25 -2.15 6.20
CA LEU A 9 -19.73 -3.34 6.89
C LEU A 9 -19.35 -3.07 8.35
N LEU A 10 -18.71 -1.93 8.65
CA LEU A 10 -18.33 -1.59 10.01
C LEU A 10 -19.53 -1.20 10.89
N ASN A 11 -20.61 -0.65 10.33
CA ASN A 11 -21.85 -0.34 11.06
C ASN A 11 -22.57 -1.60 11.54
N TRP A 12 -22.33 -2.75 10.89
CA TRP A 12 -22.80 -4.04 11.40
C TRP A 12 -21.99 -4.50 12.62
N LEU A 13 -20.73 -4.06 12.72
CA LEU A 13 -19.78 -4.51 13.73
C LEU A 13 -19.63 -3.53 14.90
N THR A 14 -19.99 -2.27 14.71
CA THR A 14 -19.79 -1.17 15.66
C THR A 14 -20.98 -0.23 15.60
N ASN A 15 -21.32 0.40 16.73
CA ASN A 15 -22.26 1.52 16.72
C ASN A 15 -21.47 2.83 16.56
N PRO A 16 -21.33 3.36 15.33
CA PRO A 16 -20.46 4.49 15.06
C PRO A 16 -20.85 5.74 15.84
N VAL A 17 -22.14 5.93 16.14
CA VAL A 17 -22.66 7.12 16.82
C VAL A 17 -22.23 7.15 18.29
N HIS A 18 -22.06 6.00 18.93
CA HIS A 18 -21.59 5.92 20.32
C HIS A 18 -20.08 5.68 20.43
N GLU A 19 -19.49 4.92 19.52
CA GLU A 19 -18.08 4.49 19.62
C GLU A 19 -17.09 5.46 18.98
N PHE A 20 -17.51 6.19 17.94
CA PHE A 20 -16.60 7.08 17.22
C PHE A 20 -16.62 8.47 17.83
N ARG A 21 -15.44 8.95 18.21
CA ARG A 21 -15.23 10.30 18.69
C ARG A 21 -14.01 10.87 17.99
N HIS A 22 -14.15 12.07 17.43
CA HIS A 22 -13.02 12.86 16.98
C HIS A 22 -12.50 13.71 18.15
N GLU A 23 -11.21 14.04 18.15
CA GLU A 23 -10.59 14.93 19.17
C GLU A 23 -11.20 16.34 19.21
N ARG A 24 -12.03 16.69 18.21
CA ARG A 24 -12.76 17.97 18.11
C ARG A 24 -14.24 17.82 18.47
N ASP A 25 -14.68 16.63 18.87
CA ASP A 25 -16.06 16.40 19.29
C ASP A 25 -16.21 16.77 20.77
N TYR A 26 -16.84 17.92 21.03
CA TYR A 26 -17.16 18.39 22.38
C TYR A 26 -18.56 17.98 22.86
N VAL A 27 -19.40 17.51 21.93
CA VAL A 27 -20.77 17.04 22.16
C VAL A 27 -20.99 15.74 21.41
N ALA A 28 -21.98 14.95 21.84
CA ALA A 28 -22.30 13.70 21.15
C ALA A 28 -22.78 13.98 19.70
N PRO A 29 -22.50 13.10 18.72
CA PRO A 29 -22.96 13.30 17.34
C PRO A 29 -24.49 13.41 17.21
N GLU A 30 -25.23 12.84 18.16
CA GLU A 30 -26.70 12.90 18.27
C GLU A 30 -27.24 14.29 18.62
N GLU A 31 -26.41 15.10 19.28
CA GLU A 31 -26.75 16.47 19.66
C GLU A 31 -26.36 17.47 18.56
N LEU A 32 -25.61 17.04 17.54
CA LEU A 32 -25.23 17.90 16.42
C LEU A 32 -26.44 18.21 15.52
N PRO A 33 -26.59 19.48 15.08
CA PRO A 33 -27.52 19.85 14.02
C PRO A 33 -27.29 19.01 12.76
N PHE A 34 -28.36 18.77 11.99
CA PHE A 34 -28.34 17.85 10.85
C PHE A 34 -27.15 18.06 9.89
N LEU A 35 -26.87 19.29 9.45
CA LEU A 35 -25.75 19.57 8.54
C LEU A 35 -24.38 19.27 9.17
N ARG A 36 -24.20 19.56 10.46
CA ARG A 36 -22.97 19.21 11.18
C ARG A 36 -22.82 17.70 11.35
N ARG A 37 -23.93 17.00 11.58
CA ARG A 37 -23.96 15.53 11.63
C ARG A 37 -23.63 14.91 10.28
N MET A 38 -24.18 15.44 9.19
CA MET A 38 -23.82 15.02 7.82
C MET A 38 -22.34 15.22 7.55
N TRP A 39 -21.79 16.39 7.89
CA TRP A 39 -20.36 16.67 7.76
C TRP A 39 -19.52 15.69 8.60
N TRP A 40 -19.91 15.45 9.85
CA TRP A 40 -19.26 14.47 10.72
C TRP A 40 -19.26 13.07 10.09
N THR A 41 -20.38 12.62 9.53
CA THR A 41 -20.47 11.33 8.81
C THR A 41 -19.55 11.32 7.59
N LEU A 42 -19.49 12.39 6.81
CA LEU A 42 -18.56 12.51 5.69
C LEU A 42 -17.09 12.44 6.14
N CYS A 43 -16.76 13.02 7.29
CA CYS A 43 -15.42 12.90 7.88
C CYS A 43 -15.12 11.44 8.26
N VAL A 44 -16.06 10.72 8.86
CA VAL A 44 -15.89 9.28 9.17
C VAL A 44 -15.68 8.45 7.90
N ILE A 45 -16.40 8.74 6.82
CA ILE A 45 -16.27 8.09 5.51
C ILE A 45 -14.92 8.37 4.87
N ASN A 46 -14.45 9.62 4.94
CA ASN A 46 -13.23 10.04 4.27
C ASN A 46 -11.99 10.01 5.18
N SER A 47 -12.08 9.36 6.34
CA SER A 47 -10.96 9.15 7.28
C SER A 47 -10.56 7.66 7.34
N PRO A 48 -9.98 7.09 6.27
CA PRO A 48 -9.64 5.67 6.20
C PRO A 48 -8.64 5.22 7.27
N ARG A 49 -7.78 6.13 7.73
CA ARG A 49 -6.78 5.91 8.79
C ARG A 49 -7.25 6.38 10.17
N GLY A 50 -8.41 7.04 10.25
CA GLY A 50 -8.96 7.56 11.50
C GLY A 50 -8.06 8.58 12.20
N VAL A 51 -7.30 9.40 11.48
CA VAL A 51 -6.42 10.41 12.10
C VAL A 51 -7.27 11.37 12.93
N GLY A 52 -6.98 11.49 14.22
CA GLY A 52 -7.77 12.33 15.15
C GLY A 52 -9.01 11.64 15.73
N TRP A 53 -9.29 10.40 15.35
CA TRP A 53 -10.44 9.64 15.81
C TRP A 53 -10.07 8.59 16.86
N SER A 54 -11.04 8.17 17.68
CA SER A 54 -10.91 7.07 18.65
C SER A 54 -10.49 5.73 18.03
N TYR A 55 -10.69 5.57 16.71
CA TYR A 55 -10.32 4.38 15.94
C TYR A 55 -9.06 4.59 15.07
N GLU A 56 -8.22 5.58 15.38
CA GLU A 56 -6.97 5.81 14.63
C GLU A 56 -6.14 4.52 14.53
N VAL A 57 -5.70 4.21 13.30
CA VAL A 57 -4.97 2.96 13.04
C VAL A 57 -3.55 3.04 13.60
N ALA A 58 -3.03 1.92 14.10
CA ALA A 58 -1.67 1.87 14.63
C ALA A 58 -0.60 2.20 13.56
N ASN A 59 0.53 2.74 14.01
CA ASN A 59 1.69 3.11 13.18
C ASN A 59 1.41 4.19 12.12
N THR A 60 0.44 5.08 12.35
CA THR A 60 0.32 6.32 11.58
C THR A 60 1.58 7.17 11.77
N PRO A 61 2.13 7.77 10.69
CA PRO A 61 3.24 8.71 10.83
C PRO A 61 2.87 9.92 11.69
N PRO A 62 3.87 10.62 12.26
CA PRO A 62 3.63 11.81 13.08
C PRO A 62 2.79 12.87 12.36
N ARG A 63 1.93 13.55 13.13
CA ARG A 63 1.06 14.60 12.59
C ARG A 63 1.86 15.88 12.29
N PRO A 64 1.71 16.48 11.10
CA PRO A 64 2.38 17.73 10.75
C PRO A 64 1.93 18.89 11.66
N SER A 65 2.88 19.70 12.12
CA SER A 65 2.63 20.88 12.97
C SER A 65 2.88 22.21 12.26
N GLN A 66 3.33 22.19 11.01
CA GLN A 66 3.71 23.39 10.28
C GLN A 66 2.52 24.27 9.87
N PRO A 67 2.75 25.57 9.60
CA PRO A 67 1.71 26.49 9.13
C PRO A 67 1.08 26.07 7.81
N ARG A 68 -0.19 26.46 7.59
CA ARG A 68 -1.03 26.10 6.42
C ARG A 68 -0.29 26.21 5.08
N TRP A 69 0.26 27.38 4.75
CA TRP A 69 0.89 27.59 3.44
C TRP A 69 2.28 26.96 3.32
N SER A 70 2.98 26.75 4.43
CA SER A 70 4.20 25.94 4.43
C SER A 70 3.87 24.46 4.16
N PHE A 71 2.79 23.95 4.75
CA PHE A 71 2.28 22.60 4.46
C PHE A 71 1.85 22.43 3.00
N VAL A 72 1.06 23.36 2.46
CA VAL A 72 0.58 23.29 1.07
C VAL A 72 1.76 23.25 0.09
N ARG A 73 2.76 24.14 0.25
CA ARG A 73 3.96 24.15 -0.60
C ARG A 73 4.75 22.84 -0.51
N GLU A 74 4.91 22.30 0.70
CA GLU A 74 5.59 21.02 0.88
C GLU A 74 4.84 19.87 0.20
N LYS A 75 3.51 19.80 0.33
CA LYS A 75 2.72 18.74 -0.31
C LYS A 75 2.66 18.88 -1.83
N LEU A 76 2.65 20.09 -2.38
CA LEU A 76 2.82 20.30 -3.83
C LEU A 76 4.20 19.84 -4.32
N SER A 77 5.27 20.17 -3.58
CA SER A 77 6.62 19.69 -3.88
C SER A 77 6.74 18.16 -3.74
N SER A 78 6.10 17.56 -2.74
CA SER A 78 5.98 16.11 -2.59
C SER A 78 5.26 15.49 -3.78
N ALA A 79 4.10 16.03 -4.17
CA ALA A 79 3.35 15.56 -5.32
C ALA A 79 4.19 15.62 -6.61
N PHE A 80 4.92 16.72 -6.82
CA PHE A 80 5.80 16.86 -7.98
C PHE A 80 6.94 15.84 -7.98
N ARG A 81 7.60 15.60 -6.83
CA ARG A 81 8.63 14.55 -6.71
C ARG A 81 8.07 13.15 -7.00
N TRP A 82 6.88 12.84 -6.49
CA TRP A 82 6.21 11.56 -6.78
C TRP A 82 5.74 11.45 -8.23
N PHE A 83 5.33 12.56 -8.85
CA PHE A 83 5.05 12.62 -10.28
C PHE A 83 6.29 12.27 -11.11
N LEU A 84 7.45 12.90 -10.84
CA LEU A 84 8.69 12.58 -11.54
C LEU A 84 9.11 11.11 -11.35
N PHE A 85 8.96 10.59 -10.12
CA PHE A 85 9.25 9.18 -9.82
C PHE A 85 8.34 8.23 -10.60
N LEU A 86 7.04 8.53 -10.66
CA LEU A 86 6.06 7.77 -11.42
C LEU A 86 6.33 7.84 -12.93
N ASP A 87 6.62 9.04 -13.45
CA ASP A 87 6.94 9.27 -14.86
C ASP A 87 8.20 8.49 -15.28
N LEU A 88 9.21 8.44 -14.42
CA LEU A 88 10.42 7.66 -14.67
C LEU A 88 10.12 6.16 -14.77
N ALA A 89 9.33 5.64 -13.82
CA ALA A 89 8.91 4.25 -13.82
C ALA A 89 8.07 3.91 -15.07
N GLN A 90 7.19 4.81 -15.50
CA GLN A 90 6.39 4.65 -16.72
C GLN A 90 7.23 4.74 -18.00
N SER A 91 8.20 5.66 -18.07
CA SER A 91 9.13 5.76 -19.22
C SER A 91 9.97 4.49 -19.38
N TYR A 92 10.45 3.91 -18.27
CA TYR A 92 11.10 2.60 -18.28
C TYR A 92 10.14 1.49 -18.76
N GLN A 93 8.91 1.44 -18.25
CA GLN A 93 7.91 0.44 -18.67
C GLN A 93 7.60 0.52 -20.16
N ARG A 94 7.40 1.72 -20.71
CA ARG A 94 7.16 1.94 -22.16
C ARG A 94 8.35 1.54 -23.02
N SER A 95 9.56 1.65 -22.47
CA SER A 95 10.79 1.29 -23.16
C SER A 95 11.09 -0.21 -23.10
N ASN A 96 10.37 -0.98 -22.28
CA ASN A 96 10.62 -2.39 -22.07
C ASN A 96 9.60 -3.24 -22.86
N LEU A 97 10.13 -4.08 -23.77
CA LEU A 97 9.35 -4.94 -24.66
C LEU A 97 8.38 -5.88 -23.94
N LEU A 98 8.67 -6.24 -22.67
CA LEU A 98 7.79 -7.07 -21.83
C LEU A 98 6.40 -6.45 -21.61
N PHE A 99 6.30 -5.12 -21.62
CA PHE A 99 5.03 -4.42 -21.47
C PHE A 99 4.37 -4.08 -22.82
N SER A 100 5.11 -4.15 -23.93
CA SER A 100 4.59 -3.89 -25.28
C SER A 100 4.01 -5.13 -25.97
N ARG A 101 4.41 -6.34 -25.59
CA ARG A 101 3.88 -7.60 -26.12
C ARG A 101 3.05 -8.31 -25.05
N GLY A 102 1.72 -8.16 -25.10
CA GLY A 102 0.75 -8.71 -24.13
C GLY A 102 0.70 -10.24 -23.97
N ASN A 103 1.64 -10.98 -24.55
CA ASN A 103 1.67 -12.46 -24.55
C ASN A 103 2.81 -13.07 -23.73
N MET A 104 3.64 -12.28 -23.03
CA MET A 104 4.78 -12.84 -22.28
C MET A 104 4.44 -13.17 -20.83
N VAL A 105 4.53 -14.46 -20.49
CA VAL A 105 4.47 -14.96 -19.12
C VAL A 105 5.78 -14.57 -18.42
N LEU A 106 5.70 -13.75 -17.37
CA LEU A 106 6.87 -13.24 -16.64
C LEU A 106 7.83 -14.33 -16.11
N LEU A 107 7.33 -15.56 -15.95
CA LEU A 107 8.06 -16.71 -15.41
C LEU A 107 8.94 -17.42 -16.46
N SER A 108 8.78 -17.16 -17.77
CA SER A 108 9.54 -17.86 -18.83
C SER A 108 10.79 -17.11 -19.32
N GLN A 109 11.08 -15.94 -18.76
CA GLN A 109 12.31 -15.19 -19.04
C GLN A 109 13.21 -15.22 -17.80
N GLY A 110 14.52 -15.44 -18.01
CA GLY A 110 15.51 -15.65 -16.94
C GLY A 110 15.39 -14.68 -15.75
N HIS A 111 15.86 -15.10 -14.58
CA HIS A 111 15.48 -14.55 -13.26
C HIS A 111 15.67 -13.03 -13.04
N SER A 112 16.53 -12.38 -13.82
CA SER A 112 17.02 -11.01 -13.57
C SER A 112 16.17 -9.91 -14.27
N LEU A 113 15.77 -10.09 -15.54
CA LEU A 113 15.02 -9.11 -16.34
C LEU A 113 13.53 -8.91 -15.91
N PRO A 114 12.79 -9.95 -15.44
CA PRO A 114 11.45 -9.80 -14.86
C PRO A 114 11.44 -8.95 -13.59
N THR A 115 12.53 -8.99 -12.80
CA THR A 115 12.61 -8.35 -11.48
C THR A 115 12.60 -6.82 -11.57
N ALA A 116 13.39 -6.23 -12.47
CA ALA A 116 13.39 -4.77 -12.66
C ALA A 116 12.05 -4.25 -13.18
N SER A 117 11.40 -5.01 -14.05
CA SER A 117 10.06 -4.72 -14.58
C SER A 117 8.97 -4.78 -13.51
N ILE A 118 9.03 -5.80 -12.65
CA ILE A 118 8.19 -5.90 -11.45
C ILE A 118 8.40 -4.71 -10.53
N LEU A 119 9.65 -4.38 -10.22
CA LEU A 119 9.98 -3.27 -9.33
C LEU A 119 9.46 -1.95 -9.89
N ALA A 120 9.67 -1.68 -11.19
CA ALA A 120 9.11 -0.49 -11.83
C ALA A 120 7.58 -0.43 -11.70
N ARG A 121 6.88 -1.58 -11.82
CA ARG A 121 5.41 -1.68 -11.66
C ARG A 121 4.96 -1.43 -10.23
N LEU A 122 5.66 -1.96 -9.25
CA LEU A 122 5.37 -1.72 -7.84
C LEU A 122 5.66 -0.27 -7.45
N CYS A 123 6.79 0.28 -7.92
CA CYS A 123 7.17 1.67 -7.74
C CYS A 123 6.13 2.63 -8.35
N SER A 124 5.57 2.33 -9.53
CA SER A 124 4.54 3.18 -10.12
C SER A 124 3.22 3.17 -9.32
N LEU A 125 2.87 2.07 -8.64
CA LEU A 125 1.75 2.03 -7.70
C LEU A 125 2.01 2.89 -6.46
N VAL A 126 3.21 2.76 -5.88
CA VAL A 126 3.63 3.57 -4.73
C VAL A 126 3.61 5.07 -5.06
N GLY A 127 4.21 5.44 -6.20
CA GLY A 127 4.26 6.83 -6.64
C GLY A 127 2.88 7.45 -6.87
N MET A 128 1.97 6.69 -7.50
CA MET A 128 0.60 7.15 -7.77
C MET A 128 -0.17 7.45 -6.48
N ILE A 129 -0.14 6.53 -5.51
CA ILE A 129 -0.85 6.70 -4.24
C ILE A 129 -0.33 7.94 -3.50
N ALA A 130 0.99 8.10 -3.41
CA ALA A 130 1.56 9.24 -2.70
C ALA A 130 1.38 10.58 -3.40
N MET A 131 1.43 10.59 -4.74
CA MET A 131 1.12 11.78 -5.52
C MET A 131 -0.32 12.23 -5.27
N GLN A 132 -1.30 11.33 -5.44
CA GLN A 132 -2.71 11.63 -5.22
C GLN A 132 -2.99 12.07 -3.78
N TYR A 133 -2.41 11.36 -2.81
CA TYR A 133 -2.53 11.73 -1.40
C TYR A 133 -1.98 13.13 -1.12
N SER A 134 -0.80 13.46 -1.66
CA SER A 134 -0.17 14.78 -1.48
C SER A 134 -0.99 15.89 -2.14
N LEU A 135 -1.53 15.65 -3.34
CA LEU A 135 -2.39 16.62 -4.03
C LEU A 135 -3.69 16.87 -3.26
N LEU A 136 -4.37 15.81 -2.81
CA LEU A 136 -5.58 15.93 -2.00
C LEU A 136 -5.30 16.67 -0.69
N ALA A 137 -4.19 16.38 -0.02
CA ALA A 137 -3.77 17.09 1.19
C ALA A 137 -3.58 18.59 0.93
N ALA A 138 -2.86 18.93 -0.16
CA ALA A 138 -2.63 20.31 -0.54
C ALA A 138 -3.95 21.05 -0.83
N ILE A 139 -4.85 20.44 -1.61
CA ILE A 139 -6.16 21.01 -1.96
C ILE A 139 -7.00 21.24 -0.71
N PHE A 140 -7.22 20.20 0.10
CA PHE A 140 -8.09 20.29 1.28
C PHE A 140 -7.58 21.30 2.32
N VAL A 141 -6.26 21.37 2.53
CA VAL A 141 -5.67 22.35 3.44
C VAL A 141 -5.65 23.76 2.82
N ALA A 142 -5.45 23.90 1.50
CA ALA A 142 -5.50 25.18 0.81
C ALA A 142 -6.90 25.79 0.77
N PHE A 143 -7.97 25.00 0.76
CA PHE A 143 -9.35 25.49 0.88
C PHE A 143 -9.87 25.58 2.32
N GLY A 144 -9.13 25.03 3.29
CA GLY A 144 -9.51 25.10 4.70
C GLY A 144 -10.53 24.05 5.14
N PHE A 145 -10.75 23.01 4.34
CA PHE A 145 -11.59 21.85 4.72
C PHE A 145 -10.93 20.97 5.78
N SER A 146 -9.62 21.07 5.97
CA SER A 146 -8.86 20.29 6.95
C SER A 146 -7.60 21.05 7.40
N LEU A 147 -7.00 20.59 8.50
CA LEU A 147 -5.75 21.14 9.03
C LEU A 147 -4.54 20.31 8.58
N PRO A 148 -3.32 20.88 8.53
CA PRO A 148 -2.09 20.13 8.26
C PRO A 148 -1.95 18.84 9.09
N ARG A 149 -2.33 18.90 10.37
CA ARG A 149 -2.25 17.77 11.31
C ARG A 149 -3.13 16.57 10.92
N ASP A 150 -4.15 16.80 10.09
CA ASP A 150 -5.09 15.77 9.62
C ASP A 150 -4.47 14.90 8.50
N TRP A 151 -3.29 15.31 7.99
CA TRP A 151 -2.62 14.69 6.84
C TRP A 151 -1.19 14.22 7.17
N PRO A 152 -1.01 13.29 8.13
CA PRO A 152 0.28 12.62 8.31
C PRO A 152 0.69 11.91 7.04
N ASP A 153 2.00 11.75 6.86
CA ASP A 153 2.54 11.14 5.64
C ASP A 153 1.88 9.80 5.32
N ILE A 154 1.71 9.53 4.02
CA ILE A 154 1.01 8.32 3.59
C ILE A 154 1.82 7.07 3.92
N TYR A 155 3.14 7.17 3.84
CA TYR A 155 4.08 6.08 4.13
C TYR A 155 4.81 6.33 5.44
N GLY A 156 5.12 5.24 6.14
CA GLY A 156 6.08 5.25 7.25
C GLY A 156 7.52 5.37 6.76
N ARG A 157 8.47 5.09 7.66
CA ARG A 157 9.89 5.14 7.34
C ARG A 157 10.29 3.94 6.48
N TRP A 158 10.77 4.17 5.26
CA TRP A 158 11.30 3.13 4.38
C TRP A 158 12.48 2.35 5.02
N SER A 159 13.23 2.98 5.92
CA SER A 159 14.26 2.30 6.71
C SER A 159 13.72 1.23 7.68
N ASP A 160 12.40 1.11 7.83
CA ASP A 160 11.76 0.09 8.69
C ASP A 160 11.26 -1.13 7.90
N THR A 161 11.44 -1.18 6.57
CA THR A 161 10.90 -2.25 5.70
C THR A 161 11.78 -3.48 5.59
N TYR A 162 12.60 -3.77 6.59
CA TYR A 162 13.48 -4.94 6.59
C TYR A 162 12.75 -6.25 6.92
N THR A 163 11.41 -6.26 6.98
CA THR A 163 10.60 -7.48 7.04
C THR A 163 9.29 -7.24 6.31
N VAL A 164 8.65 -8.29 5.79
CA VAL A 164 7.34 -8.23 5.11
C VAL A 164 6.28 -7.74 6.08
N ARG A 165 6.33 -8.19 7.34
CA ARG A 165 5.43 -7.73 8.41
C ARG A 165 5.55 -6.22 8.63
N ARG A 166 6.76 -5.67 8.66
CA ARG A 166 6.96 -4.23 8.86
C ARG A 166 6.60 -3.40 7.64
N PHE A 167 6.89 -3.91 6.44
CA PHE A 167 6.48 -3.27 5.20
C PHE A 167 4.97 -3.02 5.19
N TRP A 168 4.15 -4.08 5.32
CA TRP A 168 2.69 -3.95 5.35
C TRP A 168 2.15 -3.35 6.65
N GLY A 169 2.84 -3.58 7.78
CA GLY A 169 2.44 -3.20 9.14
C GLY A 169 2.65 -1.74 9.52
N ARG A 170 3.68 -1.11 8.97
CA ARG A 170 4.23 0.16 9.46
C ARG A 170 4.58 1.15 8.37
N THR A 171 4.93 0.67 7.17
CA THR A 171 5.45 1.55 6.11
C THR A 171 4.45 1.79 5.00
N TYR A 172 3.77 0.76 4.50
CA TYR A 172 2.81 0.90 3.43
C TYR A 172 1.58 1.72 3.86
N HIS A 173 0.73 2.16 2.93
CA HIS A 173 -0.19 3.31 3.10
C HIS A 173 -1.22 3.25 4.24
N GLN A 174 -1.47 2.09 4.87
CA GLN A 174 -2.46 1.86 5.95
C GLN A 174 -3.92 2.28 5.67
N MET A 175 -4.27 2.81 4.49
CA MET A 175 -5.65 3.25 4.18
C MET A 175 -6.72 2.15 4.27
N LEU A 176 -6.35 0.88 4.17
CA LEU A 176 -7.30 -0.24 4.34
C LEU A 176 -7.27 -0.82 5.77
N ARG A 177 -6.36 -0.36 6.62
CA ARG A 177 -6.08 -0.96 7.93
C ARG A 177 -7.28 -0.95 8.85
N ARG A 178 -8.07 0.13 8.85
CA ARG A 178 -9.28 0.25 9.68
C ARG A 178 -10.26 -0.88 9.38
N LEU A 179 -10.56 -1.09 8.09
CA LEU A 179 -11.47 -2.15 7.66
C LEU A 179 -10.90 -3.53 7.95
N THR A 180 -9.66 -3.80 7.54
CA THR A 180 -9.06 -5.13 7.66
C THR A 180 -8.82 -5.53 9.11
N ALA A 181 -8.37 -4.60 9.96
CA ALA A 181 -8.22 -4.85 11.39
C ALA A 181 -9.57 -4.95 12.13
N GLY A 182 -10.56 -4.14 11.74
CA GLY A 182 -11.91 -4.23 12.29
C GLY A 182 -12.55 -5.60 12.07
N ILE A 183 -12.50 -6.11 10.84
CA ILE A 183 -13.01 -7.45 10.52
C ILE A 183 -12.17 -8.54 11.20
N GLY A 184 -10.84 -8.40 11.24
CA GLY A 184 -9.99 -9.35 11.96
C GLY A 184 -10.36 -9.46 13.45
N LYS A 185 -10.64 -8.33 14.12
CA LYS A 185 -11.13 -8.32 15.50
C LYS A 185 -12.50 -8.99 15.63
N ALA A 186 -13.42 -8.73 14.70
CA ALA A 186 -14.74 -9.38 14.70
C ALA A 186 -14.63 -10.91 14.59
N PHE A 187 -13.73 -11.43 13.73
CA PHE A 187 -13.45 -12.86 13.67
C PHE A 187 -12.90 -13.41 15.00
N CYS A 188 -11.99 -12.68 15.65
CA CYS A 188 -11.50 -13.10 16.98
C CYS A 188 -12.62 -13.14 18.03
N CYS A 189 -13.51 -12.14 18.04
CA CYS A 189 -14.66 -12.13 18.95
C CYS A 189 -15.60 -13.31 18.68
N ALA A 190 -15.93 -13.57 17.42
CA ALA A 190 -16.80 -14.69 17.02
C ALA A 190 -16.22 -16.06 17.40
N LEU A 191 -14.89 -16.19 17.37
CA LEU A 191 -14.16 -17.40 17.75
C LEU A 191 -13.79 -17.47 19.24
N GLY A 192 -14.17 -16.48 20.06
CA GLY A 192 -13.80 -16.42 21.48
C GLY A 192 -12.29 -16.31 21.74
N LEU A 193 -11.52 -15.81 20.77
CA LEU A 193 -10.06 -15.73 20.88
C LEU A 193 -9.65 -14.55 21.77
N ARG A 194 -8.86 -14.85 22.80
CA ARG A 194 -8.36 -13.83 23.74
C ARG A 194 -7.38 -12.88 23.04
N PRO A 195 -7.57 -11.55 23.14
CA PRO A 195 -6.60 -10.57 22.63
C PRO A 195 -5.19 -10.81 23.16
N GLY A 196 -4.18 -10.55 22.34
CA GLY A 196 -2.77 -10.73 22.71
C GLY A 196 -2.24 -12.16 22.59
N THR A 197 -3.11 -13.15 22.34
CA THR A 197 -2.67 -14.51 22.05
C THR A 197 -2.13 -14.65 20.62
N TRP A 198 -1.35 -15.71 20.38
CA TRP A 198 -0.88 -16.08 19.05
C TRP A 198 -2.07 -16.36 18.12
N ALA A 199 -3.05 -17.14 18.60
CA ALA A 199 -4.27 -17.43 17.86
C ALA A 199 -4.99 -16.14 17.40
N SER A 200 -5.23 -15.20 18.32
CA SER A 200 -5.85 -13.91 17.97
C SER A 200 -5.03 -13.11 16.95
N SER A 201 -3.70 -13.12 17.08
CA SER A 201 -2.80 -12.37 16.19
C SER A 201 -2.79 -12.93 14.77
N TYR A 202 -2.72 -14.26 14.60
CA TYR A 202 -2.72 -14.89 13.29
C TYR A 202 -4.11 -14.90 12.66
N THR A 203 -5.20 -15.07 13.43
CA THR A 203 -6.56 -14.91 12.89
C THR A 203 -6.75 -13.50 12.32
N GLN A 204 -6.33 -12.45 13.04
CA GLN A 204 -6.38 -11.08 12.52
C GLN A 204 -5.51 -10.89 11.29
N LEU A 205 -4.32 -11.50 11.24
CA LEU A 205 -3.41 -11.42 10.10
C LEU A 205 -4.05 -12.02 8.83
N TYR A 206 -4.52 -13.26 8.91
CA TYR A 206 -5.11 -13.98 7.78
C TYR A 206 -6.43 -13.36 7.35
N ALA A 207 -7.32 -13.02 8.29
CA ALA A 207 -8.56 -12.32 7.98
C ALA A 207 -8.29 -10.97 7.31
N GLY A 208 -7.33 -10.19 7.83
CA GLY A 208 -6.99 -8.89 7.28
C GLY A 208 -6.50 -8.96 5.84
N PHE A 209 -5.64 -9.93 5.51
CA PHE A 209 -5.15 -10.12 4.14
C PHE A 209 -6.20 -10.76 3.22
N ALA A 210 -7.06 -11.64 3.72
CA ALA A 210 -8.18 -12.19 2.94
C ALA A 210 -9.16 -11.08 2.52
N ILE A 211 -9.55 -10.21 3.46
CA ILE A 211 -10.40 -9.05 3.16
C ILE A 211 -9.70 -8.09 2.20
N SER A 212 -8.40 -7.83 2.41
CA SER A 212 -7.62 -7.04 1.45
C SER A 212 -7.66 -7.65 0.05
N GLY A 213 -7.53 -8.97 -0.08
CA GLY A 213 -7.64 -9.67 -1.34
C GLY A 213 -8.99 -9.47 -2.01
N LEU A 214 -10.09 -9.71 -1.29
CA LEU A 214 -11.45 -9.55 -1.80
C LEU A 214 -11.75 -8.13 -2.28
N ILE A 215 -11.27 -7.10 -1.58
CA ILE A 215 -11.44 -5.70 -2.02
C ILE A 215 -10.76 -5.48 -3.37
N HIS A 216 -9.57 -6.05 -3.58
CA HIS A 216 -8.85 -5.90 -4.84
C HIS A 216 -9.42 -6.76 -5.96
N CYS A 217 -10.12 -7.86 -5.65
CA CYS A 217 -10.91 -8.60 -6.64
C CYS A 217 -12.04 -7.76 -7.26
N GLY A 218 -12.45 -6.67 -6.61
CA GLY A 218 -13.35 -5.68 -7.23
C GLY A 218 -12.72 -5.04 -8.48
N GLY A 219 -11.40 -4.87 -8.50
CA GLY A 219 -10.68 -4.45 -9.70
C GLY A 219 -10.74 -5.50 -10.81
N ASP A 220 -10.61 -6.78 -10.45
CA ASP A 220 -10.74 -7.89 -11.41
C ASP A 220 -12.13 -7.86 -12.08
N LEU A 221 -13.20 -7.70 -11.30
CA LEU A 221 -14.59 -7.60 -11.79
C LEU A 221 -14.83 -6.40 -12.72
N MET A 222 -14.19 -5.26 -12.42
CA MET A 222 -14.30 -4.05 -13.26
C MET A 222 -13.65 -4.24 -14.64
N VAL A 223 -12.70 -5.17 -14.74
CA VAL A 223 -12.03 -5.53 -15.99
C VAL A 223 -12.85 -6.56 -16.75
N ASP A 224 -13.11 -7.70 -16.11
CA ASP A 224 -13.88 -8.80 -16.67
C ASP A 224 -14.39 -9.67 -15.50
N PRO A 225 -15.72 -9.92 -15.42
CA PRO A 225 -16.29 -10.77 -14.36
C PRO A 225 -15.64 -12.16 -14.23
N SER A 226 -15.14 -12.73 -15.33
CA SER A 226 -14.47 -14.04 -15.34
C SER A 226 -13.13 -14.05 -14.60
N LEU A 227 -12.54 -12.87 -14.34
CA LEU A 227 -11.26 -12.73 -13.64
C LEU A 227 -11.41 -12.64 -12.12
N PHE A 228 -12.62 -12.70 -11.58
CA PHE A 228 -12.85 -12.59 -10.15
C PHE A 228 -11.95 -13.56 -9.35
N GLY A 229 -11.13 -13.00 -8.46
CA GLY A 229 -10.22 -13.79 -7.63
C GLY A 229 -8.80 -13.85 -8.17
N ALA A 230 -8.51 -13.35 -9.37
CA ALA A 230 -7.17 -13.32 -9.93
C ALA A 230 -6.17 -12.56 -9.05
N SER A 231 -6.61 -11.49 -8.38
CA SER A 231 -5.79 -10.72 -7.44
C SER A 231 -5.65 -11.37 -6.06
N PHE A 232 -6.54 -12.29 -5.68
CA PHE A 232 -6.60 -12.83 -4.31
C PHE A 232 -5.31 -13.53 -3.83
N PRO A 233 -4.66 -14.40 -4.64
CA PRO A 233 -3.44 -15.10 -4.22
C PRO A 233 -2.33 -14.16 -3.75
N PHE A 234 -2.13 -13.03 -4.42
CA PHE A 234 -1.11 -12.06 -4.04
C PHE A 234 -1.28 -11.58 -2.60
N TYR A 235 -2.52 -11.28 -2.18
CA TYR A 235 -2.81 -10.73 -0.87
C TYR A 235 -2.75 -11.79 0.23
N ILE A 236 -3.39 -12.95 0.04
CA ILE A 236 -3.42 -13.98 1.09
C ILE A 236 -2.03 -14.57 1.35
N LEU A 237 -1.18 -14.67 0.33
CA LEU A 237 0.20 -15.15 0.49
C LEU A 237 1.07 -14.21 1.34
N GLN A 238 0.71 -12.92 1.49
CA GLN A 238 1.43 -12.04 2.43
C GLN A 238 1.29 -12.52 3.88
N ALA A 239 0.12 -13.05 4.27
CA ALA A 239 -0.08 -13.62 5.60
C ALA A 239 0.79 -14.88 5.80
N VAL A 240 0.91 -15.71 4.77
CA VAL A 240 1.76 -16.91 4.78
C VAL A 240 3.24 -16.52 4.93
N ALA A 241 3.72 -15.56 4.14
CA ALA A 241 5.10 -15.11 4.22
C ALA A 241 5.43 -14.45 5.57
N ILE A 242 4.50 -13.67 6.13
CA ILE A 242 4.66 -13.11 7.46
C ILE A 242 4.71 -14.20 8.53
N THR A 243 3.90 -15.24 8.41
CA THR A 243 3.89 -16.38 9.34
C THR A 243 5.20 -17.16 9.27
N PHE A 244 5.71 -17.40 8.06
CA PHE A 244 7.03 -17.99 7.85
C PHE A 244 8.15 -17.12 8.43
N GLU A 245 8.13 -15.82 8.13
CA GLU A 245 9.06 -14.83 8.66
C GLU A 245 9.10 -14.84 10.19
N ASP A 246 7.94 -14.81 10.85
CA ASP A 246 7.84 -14.85 12.31
C ASP A 246 8.34 -16.17 12.89
N ALA A 247 8.11 -17.30 12.21
CA ALA A 247 8.62 -18.61 12.62
C ALA A 247 10.16 -18.65 12.59
N ILE A 248 10.78 -18.18 11.51
CA ILE A 248 12.24 -18.11 11.39
C ILE A 248 12.82 -17.16 12.43
N ILE A 249 12.25 -15.97 12.60
CA ILE A 249 12.68 -15.02 13.64
C ILE A 249 12.53 -15.63 15.03
N GLY A 250 11.45 -16.38 15.27
CA GLY A 250 11.21 -17.09 16.53
C GLY A 250 12.25 -18.18 16.81
N ILE A 251 12.60 -18.98 15.81
CA ILE A 251 13.64 -20.02 15.91
C ILE A 251 15.00 -19.41 16.24
N VAL A 252 15.41 -18.37 15.51
CA VAL A 252 16.70 -17.68 15.74
C VAL A 252 16.74 -17.03 17.12
N ARG A 253 15.64 -16.46 17.60
CA ARG A 253 15.57 -15.91 18.96
C ARG A 253 15.68 -16.99 20.03
N ARG A 254 15.09 -18.16 19.81
CA ARG A 254 15.13 -19.30 20.76
C ARG A 254 16.47 -20.03 20.75
N SER A 255 17.20 -20.02 19.64
CA SER A 255 18.53 -20.65 19.57
C SER A 255 19.61 -19.86 20.32
N GLY A 256 19.31 -18.64 20.78
CA GLY A 256 20.27 -17.78 21.50
C GLY A 256 21.34 -17.15 20.60
N VAL A 257 21.27 -17.37 19.28
CA VAL A 257 22.22 -16.80 18.32
C VAL A 257 22.07 -15.28 18.29
N LYS A 258 23.15 -14.57 18.66
CA LYS A 258 23.20 -13.11 18.59
C LYS A 258 23.63 -12.68 17.18
N VAL A 259 22.64 -12.45 16.32
CA VAL A 259 22.89 -11.89 14.99
C VAL A 259 23.15 -10.38 15.10
N PRO A 260 24.27 -9.85 14.58
CA PRO A 260 24.52 -8.41 14.53
C PRO A 260 23.37 -7.68 13.84
N ARG A 261 22.98 -6.51 14.38
CA ARG A 261 21.82 -5.74 13.89
C ARG A 261 21.89 -5.44 12.40
N LEU A 262 23.08 -5.06 11.90
CA LEU A 262 23.29 -4.77 10.48
C LEU A 262 23.00 -6.01 9.62
N LEU A 263 23.54 -7.16 10.01
CA LEU A 263 23.34 -8.41 9.30
C LEU A 263 21.86 -8.84 9.31
N ALA A 264 21.19 -8.72 10.45
CA ALA A 264 19.76 -9.00 10.56
C ALA A 264 18.91 -8.11 9.64
N HIS A 265 19.24 -6.82 9.53
CA HIS A 265 18.56 -5.93 8.61
C HIS A 265 18.86 -6.28 7.14
N LEU A 266 20.11 -6.57 6.79
CA LEU A 266 20.48 -6.94 5.41
C LEU A 266 19.73 -8.20 4.98
N ILE A 267 19.75 -9.25 5.81
CA ILE A 267 18.99 -10.49 5.55
C ILE A 267 17.50 -10.17 5.40
N GLY A 268 16.96 -9.35 6.30
CA GLY A 268 15.56 -8.96 6.28
C GLY A 268 15.14 -8.16 5.04
N TYR A 269 15.96 -7.21 4.60
CA TYR A 269 15.73 -6.48 3.35
C TYR A 269 15.78 -7.40 2.14
N THR A 270 16.79 -8.27 2.07
CA THR A 270 16.90 -9.26 0.99
C THR A 270 15.68 -10.17 0.95
N TRP A 271 15.20 -10.64 2.10
CA TRP A 271 13.98 -11.43 2.22
C TRP A 271 12.75 -10.65 1.75
N ALA A 272 12.52 -9.45 2.27
CA ALA A 272 11.32 -8.66 1.95
C ALA A 272 11.27 -8.27 0.46
N ILE A 273 12.40 -7.84 -0.11
CA ILE A 273 12.48 -7.48 -1.53
C ILE A 273 12.29 -8.72 -2.41
N SER A 274 12.99 -9.82 -2.09
CA SER A 274 12.86 -11.08 -2.84
C SER A 274 11.42 -11.60 -2.79
N TRP A 275 10.79 -11.61 -1.62
CA TRP A 275 9.40 -12.03 -1.48
C TRP A 275 8.45 -11.19 -2.33
N LEU A 276 8.57 -9.85 -2.27
CA LEU A 276 7.73 -8.96 -3.08
C LEU A 276 7.95 -9.16 -4.59
N CYS A 277 9.17 -9.45 -5.01
CA CYS A 277 9.48 -9.76 -6.41
C CYS A 277 8.91 -11.10 -6.83
N ILE A 278 9.09 -12.15 -6.01
CA ILE A 278 8.53 -13.49 -6.24
C ILE A 278 7.02 -13.42 -6.32
N CYS A 279 6.38 -12.60 -5.47
CA CYS A 279 4.93 -12.57 -5.38
C CYS A 279 4.22 -11.64 -6.38
N ALA A 280 4.93 -10.64 -6.91
CA ALA A 280 4.35 -9.68 -7.87
C ALA A 280 3.71 -10.28 -9.13
N PRO A 281 4.21 -11.38 -9.74
CA PRO A 281 3.53 -12.00 -10.86
C PRO A 281 2.07 -12.37 -10.58
N TRP A 282 1.72 -12.77 -9.34
CA TRP A 282 0.33 -13.06 -8.98
C TRP A 282 -0.58 -11.82 -8.98
N SER A 283 -0.04 -10.60 -8.84
CA SER A 283 -0.82 -9.37 -8.98
C SER A 283 -0.76 -8.73 -10.36
N VAL A 284 0.27 -9.06 -11.16
CA VAL A 284 0.53 -8.38 -12.43
C VAL A 284 0.13 -9.22 -13.64
N ASN A 285 0.35 -10.55 -13.63
CA ASN A 285 0.18 -11.39 -14.82
C ASN A 285 -1.24 -11.38 -15.37
N TRP A 286 -2.26 -11.40 -14.51
CA TRP A 286 -3.64 -11.36 -14.97
C TRP A 286 -3.93 -10.04 -15.70
N SER A 287 -3.48 -8.91 -15.15
CA SER A 287 -3.70 -7.59 -15.76
C SER A 287 -2.98 -7.45 -17.11
N LEU A 288 -1.79 -8.05 -17.25
CA LEU A 288 -1.06 -8.10 -18.52
C LEU A 288 -1.79 -8.96 -19.56
N LYS A 289 -2.27 -10.15 -19.16
CA LYS A 289 -3.02 -11.06 -20.04
C LYS A 289 -4.33 -10.45 -20.55
N SER A 290 -4.98 -9.63 -19.73
CA SER A 290 -6.21 -8.92 -20.11
C SER A 290 -5.96 -7.69 -20.99
N GLY A 291 -4.71 -7.43 -21.41
CA GLY A 291 -4.36 -6.26 -22.22
C GLY A 291 -4.38 -4.94 -21.44
N ILE A 292 -4.61 -4.98 -20.13
CA ILE A 292 -4.62 -3.82 -19.25
C ILE A 292 -3.21 -3.54 -18.76
N VAL A 293 -2.38 -3.20 -19.74
CA VAL A 293 -1.07 -2.63 -19.47
C VAL A 293 -1.28 -1.14 -19.26
N PHE A 294 -1.58 -0.73 -18.02
CA PHE A 294 -1.56 0.68 -17.64
C PHE A 294 -0.11 1.25 -17.70
N THR A 295 0.49 1.32 -18.89
CA THR A 295 1.74 2.02 -19.15
C THR A 295 1.54 3.53 -19.09
N ASP A 296 0.33 4.01 -19.38
CA ASP A 296 -0.04 5.43 -19.41
C ASP A 296 -0.97 5.79 -18.24
N ARG A 297 -0.51 5.56 -17.02
CA ARG A 297 -1.18 5.97 -15.78
C ARG A 297 -1.39 7.48 -15.69
N ILE A 298 -0.50 8.24 -16.33
CA ILE A 298 -0.60 9.68 -16.52
C ILE A 298 -0.38 9.94 -18.02
N PRO A 299 -1.26 10.75 -18.66
CA PRO A 299 -1.18 11.02 -20.10
C PRO A 299 0.00 11.91 -20.51
N LEU A 300 0.68 12.52 -19.53
CA LEU A 300 1.80 13.45 -19.73
C LEU A 300 3.07 12.83 -19.16
N SER A 301 4.10 12.69 -20.01
CA SER A 301 5.46 12.37 -19.60
C SER A 301 6.35 13.59 -19.76
N LEU A 302 6.87 14.11 -18.65
CA LEU A 302 7.82 15.21 -18.66
C LEU A 302 9.23 14.70 -19.00
N ILE A 303 9.60 13.52 -18.50
CA ILE A 303 10.89 12.90 -18.74
C ILE A 303 11.09 12.63 -20.23
N ASP A 304 10.09 12.08 -20.92
CA ASP A 304 10.22 11.84 -22.35
C ASP A 304 10.30 13.14 -23.17
N ARG A 305 9.71 14.22 -22.67
CA ARG A 305 9.75 15.54 -23.32
C ARG A 305 11.08 16.26 -23.10
N VAL A 306 11.63 16.20 -21.89
CA VAL A 306 12.86 16.91 -21.51
C VAL A 306 14.10 16.09 -21.84
N ILE A 307 14.05 14.77 -21.70
CA ILE A 307 15.16 13.84 -21.96
C ILE A 307 14.65 12.66 -22.82
N PRO A 308 14.38 12.89 -24.11
CA PRO A 308 13.90 11.85 -25.00
C PRO A 308 14.82 10.63 -24.98
N GLY A 309 14.27 9.44 -24.73
CA GLY A 309 15.03 8.19 -24.73
C GLY A 309 15.70 7.82 -23.40
N LEU A 310 15.54 8.60 -22.32
CA LEU A 310 16.05 8.22 -20.99
C LEU A 310 15.54 6.85 -20.56
N GLY A 311 14.25 6.55 -20.76
CA GLY A 311 13.69 5.23 -20.46
C GLY A 311 14.39 4.09 -21.20
N LYS A 312 14.78 4.31 -22.46
CA LYS A 312 15.53 3.33 -23.28
C LYS A 312 16.96 3.15 -22.77
N VAL A 313 17.62 4.24 -22.36
CA VAL A 313 18.96 4.20 -21.76
C VAL A 313 18.92 3.41 -20.46
N VAL A 314 17.98 3.73 -19.56
CA VAL A 314 17.80 3.01 -18.29
C VAL A 314 17.50 1.53 -18.55
N ALA A 315 16.59 1.22 -19.49
CA ALA A 315 16.28 -0.16 -19.86
C ALA A 315 17.51 -0.91 -20.40
N ARG A 316 18.33 -0.28 -21.23
CA ARG A 316 19.57 -0.86 -21.75
C ARG A 316 20.61 -1.09 -20.65
N CYS A 317 20.78 -0.13 -19.74
CA CYS A 317 21.68 -0.27 -18.59
C CYS A 317 21.26 -1.43 -17.68
N VAL A 318 19.97 -1.53 -17.38
CA VAL A 318 19.41 -2.65 -16.60
C VAL A 318 19.67 -3.97 -17.32
N TYR A 319 19.35 -4.05 -18.62
CA TYR A 319 19.55 -5.26 -19.41
C TYR A 319 21.01 -5.73 -19.42
N VAL A 320 21.96 -4.83 -19.68
CA VAL A 320 23.40 -5.14 -19.68
C VAL A 320 23.89 -5.60 -18.31
N PHE A 321 23.44 -4.93 -17.24
CA PHE A 321 23.80 -5.32 -15.88
C PHE A 321 23.27 -6.71 -15.52
N THR A 322 22.02 -7.01 -15.90
CA THR A 322 21.39 -8.31 -15.64
C THR A 322 22.03 -9.46 -16.42
N THR A 323 22.32 -9.27 -17.71
CA THR A 323 22.94 -10.33 -18.54
C THR A 323 24.40 -10.57 -18.16
N SER A 324 25.13 -9.55 -17.69
CA SER A 324 26.48 -9.72 -17.15
C SER A 324 26.52 -10.50 -15.83
N LEU A 325 25.44 -10.49 -15.05
CA LEU A 325 25.34 -11.27 -13.82
C LEU A 325 25.00 -12.73 -14.14
N ASP A 326 24.06 -12.95 -15.07
CA ASP A 326 23.66 -14.30 -15.50
C ASP A 326 24.78 -15.03 -16.26
N ALA A 327 25.65 -14.32 -16.97
CA ALA A 327 26.82 -14.90 -17.66
C ALA A 327 27.98 -15.29 -16.72
N LYS A 328 27.91 -14.90 -15.43
CA LYS A 328 28.93 -15.18 -14.40
C LYS A 328 28.46 -16.18 -13.34
N ALA A 329 27.21 -16.64 -13.41
CA ALA A 329 26.60 -17.63 -12.52
C ALA A 329 26.64 -19.03 -13.14
#